data_AF-A0A171DNI5-F1
#
_entry.id   AF-A0A171DNI5-F1
#
_cell.length_a   1.000
_cell.length_b   1.000
_cell.length_c   1.000
_cell.angle_alpha   90.00
_cell.angle_beta   90.00
_cell.angle_gamma   90.00
#
_symmetry.space_group_name_H-M   'P 1'
#
loop_
_entity.id
_entity.type
_entity.pdbx_description
1 polymer ?
#
loop_
_entity_poly.entity_id
_entity_poly.type
_entity_poly.pdbx_seq_one_letter_code
_entity_poly.pdbx_strand_id
1 'polypeptide(L)'
;MKTTSSSIPSSARTDPGHRTEGDAPGRARRRTEEIVRARAGVRGRTLARTLLAVSAAAAVGSLATKPASLWYRRLRKPSWQPPSQAFGLVWTPLYGLIAVGAARVLDRREGTDRTAFAARLAANLVLNAGWSLAFFRGRSPKLALAEITALNASNADLIRQAWATDRAAGAVLLPYGAWTLFATALNTAIVRLNPAED
;
A
#
# COMPACT_ATOMS: atom_id res chain seq x y z
N MET A 1 -7.23 30.15 82.59
CA MET A 1 -7.29 29.38 81.33
C MET A 1 -8.26 30.07 80.37
N LYS A 2 -7.79 30.38 79.15
CA LYS A 2 -8.49 30.88 77.93
C LYS A 2 -9.13 32.29 78.03
N THR A 3 -8.53 33.42 77.63
CA THR A 3 -8.01 33.95 76.33
C THR A 3 -9.03 34.11 75.19
N THR A 4 -9.32 35.39 74.93
CA THR A 4 -9.48 36.13 73.65
C THR A 4 -10.79 36.11 72.85
N SER A 5 -11.42 37.29 72.83
CA SER A 5 -12.35 37.85 71.85
C SER A 5 -11.92 37.61 70.40
N SER A 6 -12.89 37.26 69.55
CA SER A 6 -12.78 37.27 68.10
C SER A 6 -13.66 38.39 67.55
N SER A 7 -13.05 39.32 66.83
CA SER A 7 -13.73 40.40 66.12
C SER A 7 -12.90 40.81 64.92
N ILE A 8 -13.31 40.41 63.70
CA ILE A 8 -13.18 41.16 62.43
C ILE A 8 -14.21 40.58 61.42
N PRO A 9 -15.07 41.39 60.78
CA PRO A 9 -15.75 41.03 59.53
C PRO A 9 -14.92 41.50 58.33
N SER A 10 -14.72 40.65 57.32
CA SER A 10 -14.20 41.08 56.01
C SER A 10 -14.83 40.27 54.89
N SER A 11 -15.98 40.76 54.44
CA SER A 11 -16.55 40.44 53.14
C SER A 11 -15.81 41.26 52.07
N ALA A 12 -15.03 40.61 51.19
CA ALA A 12 -14.79 41.13 49.85
C ALA A 12 -14.10 40.11 48.95
N ARG A 13 -14.78 39.83 47.83
CA ARG A 13 -14.20 39.58 46.50
C ARG A 13 -13.69 38.16 46.21
N THR A 14 -14.63 37.26 45.98
CA THR A 14 -14.45 36.18 45.00
C THR A 14 -14.38 36.82 43.62
N ASP A 15 -13.20 36.80 43.01
CA ASP A 15 -12.94 37.22 41.63
C ASP A 15 -13.58 36.21 40.65
N PRO A 16 -14.64 36.57 39.92
CA PRO A 16 -15.23 35.68 38.94
C PRO A 16 -14.65 36.00 37.57
N GLY A 17 -13.79 35.11 37.08
CA GLY A 17 -13.63 34.93 35.64
C GLY A 17 -12.31 35.42 35.05
N HIS A 18 -11.32 34.53 35.12
CA HIS A 18 -10.45 34.31 33.97
C HIS A 18 -10.60 32.86 33.49
N ARG A 19 -11.81 32.52 33.01
CA ARG A 19 -11.93 31.45 32.00
C ARG A 19 -11.51 32.10 30.70
N THR A 20 -10.32 31.75 30.21
CA THR A 20 -9.82 32.15 28.90
C THR A 20 -10.68 31.49 27.80
N GLU A 21 -11.83 32.11 27.53
CA GLU A 21 -12.77 31.72 26.47
C GLU A 21 -12.15 31.90 25.07
N GLY A 22 -11.04 32.64 24.96
CA GLY A 22 -10.33 32.93 23.70
C GLY A 22 -9.49 31.79 23.11
N ASP A 23 -9.35 30.66 23.80
CA ASP A 23 -8.37 29.61 23.42
C ASP A 23 -9.05 28.33 22.87
N ALA A 24 -10.39 28.28 22.92
CA ALA A 24 -11.21 27.20 22.36
C ALA A 24 -11.25 27.15 20.81
N PRO A 25 -11.36 28.28 20.07
CA PRO A 25 -11.42 28.27 18.60
C PRO A 25 -10.10 27.79 17.98
N GLY A 26 -8.97 28.19 18.56
CA GLY A 26 -7.63 27.79 18.12
C GLY A 26 -7.36 26.30 18.33
N ARG A 27 -7.79 25.73 19.47
CA ARG A 27 -7.70 24.28 19.73
C ARG A 27 -8.59 23.46 18.81
N ALA A 28 -9.83 23.89 18.56
CA ALA A 28 -10.74 23.21 17.64
C ALA A 28 -10.19 23.20 16.21
N ARG A 29 -9.66 24.35 15.74
CA ARG A 29 -9.04 24.46 14.43
C ARG A 29 -7.76 23.62 14.30
N ARG A 30 -6.86 23.64 15.30
CA ARG A 30 -5.68 22.77 15.32
C ARG A 30 -6.03 21.29 15.32
N ARG A 31 -7.06 20.89 16.07
CA ARG A 31 -7.54 19.51 16.12
C ARG A 31 -8.15 19.08 14.79
N THR A 32 -8.91 19.96 14.13
CA THR A 32 -9.45 19.70 12.80
C THR A 32 -8.33 19.65 11.75
N GLU A 33 -7.36 20.54 11.81
CA GLU A 33 -6.17 20.54 10.92
C GLU A 33 -5.30 19.29 11.16
N GLU A 34 -5.14 18.84 12.40
CA GLU A 34 -4.48 17.57 12.74
C GLU A 34 -5.26 16.37 12.24
N ILE A 35 -6.58 16.34 12.40
CA ILE A 35 -7.45 15.27 11.91
C ILE A 35 -7.43 15.24 10.37
N VAL A 36 -7.43 16.41 9.71
CA VAL A 36 -7.32 16.54 8.26
C VAL A 36 -5.93 16.12 7.78
N ARG A 37 -4.83 16.53 8.44
CA ARG A 37 -3.46 16.05 8.14
C ARG A 37 -3.30 14.56 8.40
N ALA A 38 -3.86 14.02 9.47
CA ALA A 38 -3.84 12.61 9.81
C ALA A 38 -4.67 11.77 8.80
N ARG A 39 -5.72 12.36 8.21
CA ARG A 39 -6.50 11.74 7.13
C ARG A 39 -5.83 11.89 5.75
N ALA A 40 -5.12 12.98 5.50
CA ALA A 40 -4.57 13.35 4.19
C ALA A 40 -3.10 12.93 3.98
N GLY A 41 -2.26 12.86 5.02
CA GLY A 41 -0.81 12.75 4.89
C GLY A 41 -0.25 11.36 5.15
N VAL A 42 0.64 10.92 4.26
CA VAL A 42 1.59 9.82 4.52
C VAL A 42 2.86 10.43 5.11
N ARG A 43 3.44 9.82 6.15
CA ARG A 43 4.74 10.26 6.70
C ARG A 43 5.80 10.09 5.62
N GLY A 44 6.53 11.16 5.30
CA GLY A 44 7.52 11.17 4.21
C GLY A 44 8.56 10.04 4.32
N ARG A 45 9.02 9.72 5.54
CA ARG A 45 9.94 8.59 5.79
C ARG A 45 9.31 7.23 5.44
N THR A 46 8.04 7.01 5.77
CA THR A 46 7.35 5.75 5.43
C THR A 46 7.14 5.65 3.92
N LEU A 47 6.71 6.74 3.28
CA LEU A 47 6.55 6.80 1.82
C LEU A 47 7.86 6.53 1.09
N ALA A 48 8.97 7.13 1.52
CA ALA A 48 10.28 6.92 0.92
C ALA A 48 10.72 5.45 1.03
N ARG A 49 10.49 4.81 2.18
CA ARG A 49 10.80 3.38 2.39
C ARG A 49 9.97 2.47 1.51
N THR A 50 8.67 2.70 1.40
CA THR A 50 7.79 1.90 0.54
C THR A 50 8.11 2.13 -0.93
N LEU A 51 8.38 3.36 -1.36
CA LEU A 51 8.83 3.65 -2.72
C LEU A 51 10.14 2.93 -3.03
N LEU A 52 11.11 2.96 -2.13
CA LEU A 52 12.37 2.24 -2.32
C LEU A 52 12.14 0.73 -2.50
N ALA A 53 11.36 0.12 -1.61
CA ALA A 53 11.05 -1.31 -1.67
C ALA A 53 10.33 -1.69 -2.98
N VAL A 54 9.32 -0.89 -3.37
CA VAL A 54 8.56 -1.13 -4.60
C VAL A 54 9.45 -0.93 -5.84
N SER A 55 10.26 0.13 -5.87
CA SER A 55 11.19 0.39 -6.97
C SER A 55 12.24 -0.71 -7.11
N ALA A 56 12.73 -1.27 -6.00
CA ALA A 56 13.63 -2.42 -6.03
C ALA A 56 12.97 -3.65 -6.68
N ALA A 57 11.73 -3.97 -6.29
CA ALA A 57 10.98 -5.07 -6.91
C ALA A 57 10.71 -4.81 -8.40
N ALA A 58 10.32 -3.58 -8.76
CA ALA A 58 10.10 -3.16 -10.14
C ALA A 58 11.37 -3.30 -10.99
N ALA A 59 12.53 -2.92 -10.44
CA ALA A 59 13.82 -3.07 -11.12
C ALA A 59 14.16 -4.54 -11.35
N VAL A 60 14.00 -5.40 -10.34
CA VAL A 60 14.24 -6.86 -10.47
C VAL A 60 13.33 -7.47 -11.55
N GLY A 61 12.02 -7.17 -11.50
CA GLY A 61 11.06 -7.66 -12.50
C GLY A 61 11.37 -7.16 -13.91
N SER A 62 11.75 -5.88 -14.05
CA SER A 62 12.12 -5.28 -15.34
C SER A 62 13.40 -5.91 -15.92
N LEU A 63 14.43 -6.14 -15.11
CA LEU A 63 15.67 -6.79 -15.54
C LEU A 63 15.46 -8.26 -15.92
N ALA A 64 14.49 -8.94 -15.28
CA ALA A 64 14.12 -10.30 -15.61
C ALA A 64 13.31 -10.40 -16.92
N THR A 65 12.53 -9.38 -17.24
CA THR A 65 11.61 -9.34 -18.38
C THR A 65 12.35 -9.17 -19.70
N LYS A 66 12.17 -10.13 -20.63
CA LYS A 66 12.87 -10.16 -21.94
C LYS A 66 11.89 -10.34 -23.10
N PRO A 67 11.08 -9.31 -23.43
CA PRO A 67 10.04 -9.41 -24.45
C PRO A 67 10.62 -9.55 -25.88
N ALA A 68 11.86 -9.11 -26.11
CA ALA A 68 12.55 -9.28 -27.38
C ALA A 68 13.17 -10.68 -27.57
N SER A 69 13.13 -11.56 -26.56
CA SER A 69 13.73 -12.89 -26.66
C SER A 69 13.06 -13.74 -27.75
N LEU A 70 13.87 -14.53 -28.46
CA LEU A 70 13.37 -15.44 -29.50
C LEU A 70 12.33 -16.43 -28.96
N TRP A 71 12.53 -16.92 -27.74
CA TRP A 71 11.57 -17.80 -27.07
C TRP A 71 10.20 -17.11 -26.91
N TYR A 72 10.17 -15.92 -26.31
CA TYR A 72 8.91 -15.20 -26.12
C TYR A 72 8.22 -14.87 -27.44
N ARG A 73 8.99 -14.52 -28.48
CA ARG A 73 8.44 -14.23 -29.82
C ARG A 73 7.78 -15.45 -30.47
N ARG A 74 8.28 -16.66 -30.23
CA ARG A 74 7.73 -17.91 -30.78
C ARG A 74 6.44 -18.36 -30.09
N LEU A 75 6.21 -17.98 -28.83
CA LEU A 75 4.96 -18.29 -28.14
C LEU A 75 3.76 -17.75 -28.89
N ARG A 76 2.74 -18.60 -29.06
CA ARG A 76 1.41 -18.19 -29.52
C ARG A 76 0.76 -17.33 -28.44
N LYS A 77 0.25 -16.16 -28.86
CA LYS A 77 -0.35 -15.15 -27.99
C LYS A 77 -1.81 -14.94 -28.40
N PRO A 78 -2.73 -14.66 -27.45
CA PRO A 78 -4.10 -14.34 -27.81
C PRO A 78 -4.17 -13.00 -28.58
N SER A 79 -5.16 -12.86 -29.46
CA SER A 79 -5.36 -11.66 -30.29
C SER A 79 -5.63 -10.39 -29.48
N TRP A 80 -6.13 -10.52 -28.26
CA TRP A 80 -6.42 -9.43 -27.33
C TRP A 80 -5.22 -9.02 -26.46
N GLN A 81 -4.06 -9.67 -26.61
CA GLN A 81 -2.87 -9.26 -25.87
C GLN A 81 -2.44 -7.85 -26.30
N PRO A 82 -2.27 -6.90 -25.36
CA PRO A 82 -1.85 -5.55 -25.70
C PRO A 82 -0.36 -5.53 -26.15
N PRO A 83 0.06 -4.44 -26.83
CA PRO A 83 1.47 -4.24 -27.17
C PRO A 83 2.38 -4.27 -25.94
N SER A 84 3.64 -4.71 -26.10
CA SER A 84 4.58 -4.87 -24.98
C SER A 84 4.80 -3.60 -24.15
N GLN A 85 4.71 -2.42 -24.78
CA GLN A 85 4.89 -1.12 -24.17
C GLN A 85 3.76 -0.78 -23.17
N ALA A 86 2.54 -1.30 -23.42
CA ALA A 86 1.40 -1.08 -22.54
C ALA A 86 1.64 -1.65 -21.14
N PHE A 87 2.38 -2.76 -21.02
CA PHE A 87 2.72 -3.35 -19.72
C PHE A 87 3.57 -2.38 -18.88
N GLY A 88 4.58 -1.75 -19.47
CA GLY A 88 5.39 -0.74 -18.78
C GLY A 88 4.55 0.45 -18.33
N LEU A 89 3.71 0.96 -19.23
CA LEU A 89 2.82 2.10 -18.94
C LEU A 89 1.82 1.83 -17.82
N VAL A 90 1.33 0.59 -17.68
CA VAL A 90 0.41 0.24 -16.59
C VAL A 90 1.16 -0.05 -15.30
N TRP A 91 2.29 -0.76 -15.34
CA TRP A 91 3.03 -1.12 -14.13
C TRP A 91 3.63 0.09 -13.42
N THR A 92 4.12 1.11 -14.15
CA THR A 92 4.70 2.32 -13.55
C THR A 92 3.76 3.03 -12.56
N PRO A 93 2.52 3.43 -12.92
CA PRO A 93 1.60 4.03 -11.97
C PRO A 93 1.15 3.03 -10.89
N LEU A 94 0.99 1.74 -11.20
CA LEU A 94 0.65 0.73 -10.19
C LEU A 94 1.70 0.65 -9.07
N TYR A 95 2.99 0.72 -9.40
CA TYR A 95 4.05 0.78 -8.39
C TYR A 95 3.93 2.01 -7.48
N GLY A 96 3.57 3.17 -8.04
CA GLY A 96 3.24 4.36 -7.24
C GLY A 96 2.05 4.13 -6.29
N LEU A 97 0.97 3.54 -6.79
CA LEU A 97 -0.22 3.23 -6.00
C LEU A 97 0.07 2.21 -4.89
N ILE A 98 0.88 1.18 -5.16
CA ILE A 98 1.32 0.20 -4.15
C ILE A 98 2.09 0.91 -3.05
N ALA A 99 3.06 1.76 -3.40
CA ALA A 99 3.87 2.49 -2.43
C ALA A 99 3.01 3.40 -1.54
N VAL A 100 2.09 4.17 -2.14
CA VAL A 100 1.19 5.07 -1.40
C VAL A 100 0.23 4.28 -0.52
N GLY A 101 -0.44 3.26 -1.07
CA GLY A 101 -1.39 2.43 -0.33
C GLY A 101 -0.72 1.72 0.85
N ALA A 102 0.44 1.11 0.64
CA ALA A 102 1.20 0.47 1.69
C ALA A 102 1.66 1.45 2.77
N ALA A 103 2.15 2.63 2.39
CA ALA A 103 2.62 3.62 3.35
C ALA A 103 1.49 4.15 4.23
N ARG A 104 0.30 4.36 3.65
CA ARG A 104 -0.91 4.74 4.40
C ARG A 104 -1.28 3.71 5.47
N VAL A 105 -1.18 2.42 5.17
CA VAL A 105 -1.46 1.34 6.13
C VAL A 105 -0.37 1.28 7.20
N LEU A 106 0.90 1.32 6.79
CA LEU A 106 2.02 1.26 7.72
C LEU A 106 1.97 2.41 8.73
N ASP A 107 1.62 3.62 8.32
CA ASP A 107 1.52 4.79 9.22
C ASP A 107 0.35 4.73 10.20
N ARG A 108 -0.62 3.85 9.98
CA ARG A 108 -1.80 3.64 10.83
C ARG A 108 -1.69 2.38 11.69
N ARG A 109 -0.62 1.61 11.55
CA ARG A 109 -0.33 0.42 12.36
C ARG A 109 0.93 0.64 13.18
N GLU A 110 0.96 0.01 14.34
CA GLU A 110 2.09 0.07 15.27
C GLU A 110 2.49 -1.34 15.71
N GLY A 111 3.65 -1.46 16.38
CA GLY A 111 4.14 -2.71 16.96
C GLY A 111 4.14 -3.90 15.99
N THR A 112 3.65 -5.04 16.47
CA THR A 112 3.61 -6.31 15.75
C THR A 112 2.74 -6.26 14.50
N ASP A 113 1.62 -5.54 14.52
CA ASP A 113 0.71 -5.42 13.37
C ASP A 113 1.35 -4.67 12.20
N ARG A 114 2.16 -3.65 12.50
CA ARG A 114 2.95 -2.94 11.48
C ARG A 114 3.98 -3.86 10.83
N THR A 115 4.73 -4.59 11.65
CA THR A 115 5.75 -5.54 11.19
C THR A 115 5.12 -6.67 10.37
N ALA A 116 3.98 -7.19 10.80
CA ALA A 116 3.27 -8.26 10.12
C ALA A 116 2.70 -7.80 8.77
N PHE A 117 2.25 -6.54 8.65
CA PHE A 117 1.86 -5.98 7.36
C PHE A 117 3.07 -5.75 6.44
N ALA A 118 4.19 -5.24 6.98
CA ALA A 118 5.42 -5.05 6.22
C ALA A 118 5.95 -6.37 5.63
N ALA A 119 5.90 -7.47 6.40
CA ALA A 119 6.30 -8.79 5.92
C ALA A 119 5.41 -9.29 4.76
N ARG A 120 4.09 -9.06 4.83
CA ARG A 120 3.15 -9.41 3.75
C ARG A 120 3.37 -8.58 2.50
N LEU A 121 3.63 -7.29 2.67
CA LEU A 121 4.02 -6.41 1.56
C LEU A 121 5.31 -6.92 0.90
N ALA A 122 6.33 -7.26 1.70
CA ALA A 122 7.58 -7.80 1.17
C ALA A 122 7.36 -9.11 0.40
N ALA A 123 6.57 -10.05 0.95
CA ALA A 123 6.20 -11.28 0.26
C ALA A 123 5.47 -11.00 -1.07
N ASN A 124 4.54 -10.04 -1.08
CA ASN A 124 3.84 -9.64 -2.30
C ASN A 124 4.78 -9.07 -3.36
N LEU A 125 5.72 -8.22 -2.97
CA LEU A 125 6.71 -7.64 -3.88
C LEU A 125 7.69 -8.69 -4.42
N VAL A 126 8.05 -9.69 -3.60
CA VAL A 126 8.85 -10.84 -4.04
C VAL A 126 8.09 -11.67 -5.07
N LEU A 127 6.81 -11.95 -4.84
CA LEU A 127 5.95 -12.63 -5.83
C LEU A 127 5.83 -11.79 -7.11
N ASN A 128 5.56 -10.49 -6.99
CA ASN A 128 5.47 -9.57 -8.13
C ASN A 128 6.72 -9.61 -9.04
N ALA A 129 7.91 -9.53 -8.45
CA ALA A 129 9.16 -9.65 -9.19
C ALA A 129 9.42 -11.10 -9.67
N GLY A 130 9.03 -12.07 -8.84
CA GLY A 130 9.14 -13.51 -9.06
C GLY A 130 8.41 -13.99 -10.31
N TRP A 131 7.25 -13.42 -10.64
CA TRP A 131 6.53 -13.72 -11.86
C TRP A 131 7.40 -13.59 -13.12
N SER A 132 8.12 -12.46 -13.22
CA SER A 132 8.99 -12.18 -14.36
C SER A 132 10.15 -13.18 -14.45
N LEU A 133 10.67 -13.61 -13.30
CA LEU A 133 11.70 -14.65 -13.23
C LEU A 133 11.15 -16.00 -13.70
N ALA A 134 10.00 -16.43 -13.18
CA ALA A 134 9.35 -17.68 -13.56
C ALA A 134 9.04 -17.71 -15.07
N PHE A 135 8.42 -16.64 -15.58
CA PHE A 135 7.98 -16.56 -16.97
C PHE A 135 9.16 -16.43 -17.95
N PHE A 136 10.05 -15.45 -17.77
CA PHE A 136 11.08 -15.15 -18.78
C PHE A 136 12.41 -15.86 -18.57
N ARG A 137 12.85 -16.04 -17.31
CA ARG A 137 14.10 -16.76 -17.03
C ARG A 137 13.87 -18.26 -16.95
N GLY A 138 12.82 -18.67 -16.26
CA GLY A 138 12.39 -20.07 -16.18
C GLY A 138 11.81 -20.58 -17.50
N ARG A 139 11.39 -19.67 -18.41
CA ARG A 139 10.75 -20.00 -19.69
C ARG A 139 9.55 -20.94 -19.52
N SER A 140 8.87 -20.83 -18.38
CA SER A 140 7.77 -21.72 -18.01
C SER A 140 6.49 -20.94 -17.79
N PRO A 141 5.58 -20.92 -18.78
CA PRO A 141 4.28 -20.29 -18.62
C PRO A 141 3.44 -20.98 -17.54
N LYS A 142 3.58 -22.30 -17.32
CA LYS A 142 2.81 -23.00 -16.28
C LYS A 142 3.29 -22.65 -14.88
N LEU A 143 4.60 -22.59 -14.66
CA LEU A 143 5.17 -22.13 -13.38
C LEU A 143 4.76 -20.68 -13.10
N ALA A 144 4.84 -19.82 -14.11
CA ALA A 144 4.40 -18.44 -13.97
C ALA A 144 2.89 -18.31 -13.69
N LEU A 145 2.06 -19.24 -14.19
CA LEU A 145 0.63 -19.29 -13.86
C LEU A 145 0.38 -19.69 -12.40
N ALA A 146 1.12 -20.67 -11.89
CA ALA A 146 1.05 -21.05 -10.48
C ALA A 146 1.50 -19.88 -9.57
N GLU A 147 2.60 -19.23 -9.94
CA GLU A 147 3.13 -18.07 -9.22
C GLU A 147 2.13 -16.90 -9.22
N ILE A 148 1.57 -16.50 -10.38
CA ILE A 148 0.64 -15.36 -10.43
C ILE A 148 -0.65 -15.65 -9.65
N THR A 149 -1.03 -16.92 -9.51
CA THR A 149 -2.14 -17.33 -8.64
C THR A 149 -1.82 -17.05 -7.17
N ALA A 150 -0.59 -17.37 -6.73
CA ALA A 150 -0.12 -17.01 -5.39
C ALA A 150 -0.03 -15.49 -5.21
N LEU A 151 0.41 -14.76 -6.24
CA LEU A 151 0.42 -13.29 -6.25
C LEU A 151 -0.99 -12.71 -6.09
N ASN A 152 -1.99 -13.25 -6.78
CA ASN A 152 -3.39 -12.82 -6.62
C ASN A 152 -3.91 -13.05 -5.21
N ALA A 153 -3.60 -14.20 -4.59
CA ALA A 153 -3.97 -14.46 -3.20
C ALA A 153 -3.29 -13.45 -2.24
N SER A 154 -2.02 -13.16 -2.48
CA SER A 154 -1.28 -12.13 -1.73
C SER A 154 -1.87 -10.73 -1.93
N ASN A 155 -2.28 -10.37 -3.15
CA ASN A 155 -2.96 -9.12 -3.45
C ASN A 155 -4.30 -8.99 -2.72
N ALA A 156 -5.10 -10.06 -2.74
CA ALA A 156 -6.37 -10.09 -2.01
C ALA A 156 -6.16 -9.88 -0.50
N ASP A 157 -5.14 -10.51 0.10
CA ASP A 157 -4.82 -10.30 1.52
C ASP A 157 -4.37 -8.86 1.80
N LEU A 158 -3.48 -8.29 0.98
CA LEU A 158 -3.05 -6.91 1.12
C LEU A 158 -4.20 -5.91 0.99
N ILE A 159 -5.05 -6.07 -0.03
CA ILE A 159 -6.22 -5.21 -0.25
C ILE A 159 -7.17 -5.31 0.94
N ARG A 160 -7.48 -6.52 1.42
CA ARG A 160 -8.36 -6.74 2.58
C ARG A 160 -7.82 -6.06 3.83
N GLN A 161 -6.54 -6.21 4.11
CA GLN A 161 -5.90 -5.59 5.28
C GLN A 161 -5.79 -4.08 5.16
N ALA A 162 -5.48 -3.58 3.96
CA ALA A 162 -5.48 -2.16 3.67
C ALA A 162 -6.88 -1.57 3.87
N TRP A 163 -7.91 -2.21 3.33
CA TRP A 163 -9.30 -1.78 3.45
C TRP A 163 -9.79 -1.72 4.90
N ALA A 164 -9.41 -2.72 5.71
CA ALA A 164 -9.73 -2.75 7.14
C ALA A 164 -9.03 -1.65 7.94
N THR A 165 -7.85 -1.19 7.49
CA THR A 165 -7.06 -0.15 8.17
C THR A 165 -7.44 1.25 7.69
N ASP A 166 -7.61 1.40 6.39
CA ASP A 166 -7.85 2.66 5.69
C ASP A 166 -8.51 2.36 4.33
N ARG A 167 -9.80 2.67 4.20
CA ARG A 167 -10.55 2.40 2.96
C ARG A 167 -9.94 3.07 1.73
N ALA A 168 -9.31 4.24 1.87
CA ALA A 168 -8.63 4.89 0.75
C ALA A 168 -7.40 4.10 0.32
N ALA A 169 -6.65 3.54 1.26
CA ALA A 169 -5.51 2.67 0.95
C ALA A 169 -5.98 1.38 0.26
N GLY A 170 -7.05 0.76 0.75
CA GLY A 170 -7.67 -0.40 0.10
C GLY A 170 -8.13 -0.11 -1.34
N ALA A 171 -8.82 1.01 -1.55
CA ALA A 171 -9.29 1.42 -2.88
C ALA A 171 -8.15 1.67 -3.86
N VAL A 172 -7.07 2.33 -3.42
CA VAL A 172 -5.88 2.60 -4.23
C VAL A 172 -5.16 1.33 -4.68
N LEU A 173 -5.30 0.21 -3.95
CA LEU A 173 -4.72 -1.08 -4.32
C LEU A 173 -5.61 -1.93 -5.26
N LEU A 174 -6.89 -1.56 -5.45
CA LEU A 174 -7.78 -2.30 -6.35
C LEU A 174 -7.28 -2.36 -7.81
N PRO A 175 -6.77 -1.26 -8.42
CA PRO A 175 -6.23 -1.32 -9.78
C PRO A 175 -5.09 -2.34 -9.92
N TYR A 176 -4.27 -2.52 -8.88
CA TYR A 176 -3.20 -3.51 -8.89
C TYR A 176 -3.76 -4.93 -8.93
N GLY A 177 -4.72 -5.26 -8.05
CA GLY A 177 -5.39 -6.56 -8.06
C GLY A 177 -6.12 -6.85 -9.37
N ALA A 178 -6.80 -5.85 -9.93
CA ALA A 178 -7.49 -5.99 -11.22
C ALA A 178 -6.51 -6.28 -12.36
N TRP A 179 -5.36 -5.60 -12.39
CA TRP A 179 -4.33 -5.84 -13.39
C TRP A 179 -3.69 -7.23 -13.26
N THR A 180 -3.46 -7.74 -12.04
CA THR A 180 -2.91 -9.10 -11.87
C THR A 180 -3.89 -10.19 -12.28
N LEU A 181 -5.20 -9.97 -12.11
CA LEU A 181 -6.23 -10.85 -12.65
C LEU A 181 -6.23 -10.86 -14.18
N PHE A 182 -6.11 -9.69 -14.81
CA PHE A 182 -5.94 -9.60 -16.27
C PHE A 182 -4.67 -10.35 -16.74
N ALA A 183 -3.54 -10.13 -16.07
CA ALA A 183 -2.30 -10.83 -16.38
C ALA A 183 -2.42 -12.35 -16.18
N THR A 184 -3.24 -12.81 -15.23
CA THR A 184 -3.54 -14.24 -15.02
C THR A 184 -4.34 -14.81 -16.17
N ALA A 185 -5.35 -14.08 -16.66
CA ALA A 185 -6.09 -14.48 -17.86
C ALA A 185 -5.16 -14.58 -19.07
N LEU A 186 -4.22 -13.63 -19.22
CA LEU A 186 -3.23 -13.64 -20.30
C LEU A 186 -2.28 -14.84 -20.19
N ASN A 187 -1.72 -15.08 -19.01
CA ASN A 187 -0.84 -16.22 -18.77
C ASN A 187 -1.58 -17.55 -19.00
N THR A 188 -2.85 -17.66 -18.59
CA THR A 188 -3.69 -18.83 -18.83
C THR A 188 -3.90 -19.06 -20.32
N ALA A 189 -4.20 -18.02 -21.09
CA ALA A 189 -4.34 -18.11 -22.53
C ALA A 189 -3.04 -18.57 -23.20
N ILE A 190 -1.89 -18.04 -22.77
CA ILE A 190 -0.57 -18.46 -23.27
C ILE A 190 -0.33 -19.95 -22.98
N VAL A 191 -0.60 -20.43 -21.76
CA VAL A 191 -0.47 -21.86 -21.42
C VAL A 191 -1.36 -22.72 -22.32
N ARG A 192 -2.63 -22.34 -22.51
CA ARG A 192 -3.57 -23.09 -23.35
C ARG A 192 -3.17 -23.13 -24.82
N LEU A 193 -2.59 -22.04 -25.33
CA LEU A 193 -2.14 -21.95 -26.72
C LEU A 193 -0.81 -22.67 -26.98
N ASN A 194 -0.05 -23.00 -25.93
CA ASN A 194 1.27 -23.62 -26.00
C ASN A 194 1.38 -24.78 -24.99
N PRO A 195 0.59 -25.87 -25.15
CA PRO A 195 0.51 -26.95 -24.15
C PRO A 195 1.81 -27.75 -23.96
N ALA A 196 2.68 -27.75 -24.99
CA ALA A 196 3.98 -28.43 -24.99
C ALA A 196 5.10 -27.62 -24.30
N GLU A 197 4.84 -26.36 -23.92
CA GLU A 197 5.78 -25.57 -23.13
C GLU A 197 5.45 -25.79 -21.64
N ASP A 198 6.41 -26.34 -20.89
CA ASP A 198 6.31 -26.58 -19.45
C ASP A 198 6.62 -25.34 -18.64
#